data_AF-A0A349H266-F1
#
_entry.id   AF-A0A349H266-F1
#
_cell.length_a   1.000
_cell.length_b   1.000
_cell.length_c   1.000
_cell.angle_alpha   90.00
_cell.angle_beta   90.00
_cell.angle_gamma   90.00
#
_symmetry.space_group_name_H-M   'P 1'
#
loop_
_entity.id
_entity.type
_entity.pdbx_description
1 polymer ?
#
loop_
_entity_poly.entity_id
_entity_poly.type
_entity_poly.pdbx_seq_one_letter_code
_entity_poly.pdbx_strand_id
1 'polypeptide(L)'
;MKVTADILDWQKSQGAPMDEVRICTGQTLPGFHLGLFDMAGYSVNHRDLSEWWKCRKPAHNYYYYLQHFIAHGVLFEAVLEGEDARNDEFTQSVIYPNLERIQSEYGVKPLIVQLYPPNQTTEEDFYWFSYPPHVNDYLVKWALENNLTLKPWRPKK
;
A
#
# COMPACT_ATOMS: atom_id res chain seq x y z
N MET A 1 -26.29 -3.27 6.34
CA MET A 1 -25.89 -4.61 5.83
C MET A 1 -24.55 -4.44 5.14
N LYS A 2 -23.49 -5.14 5.58
CA LYS A 2 -22.17 -5.08 4.92
C LYS A 2 -22.22 -5.89 3.63
N VAL A 3 -21.82 -5.28 2.51
CA VAL A 3 -21.81 -5.89 1.19
C VAL A 3 -20.42 -5.81 0.56
N THR A 4 -20.16 -6.64 -0.43
CA THR A 4 -18.94 -6.61 -1.25
C THR A 4 -19.30 -6.67 -2.72
N ALA A 5 -18.44 -6.14 -3.58
CA ALA A 5 -18.55 -6.24 -5.03
C ALA A 5 -17.17 -6.51 -5.62
N ASP A 6 -17.11 -7.33 -6.68
CA ASP A 6 -15.88 -7.53 -7.43
C ASP A 6 -15.76 -6.40 -8.46
N ILE A 7 -14.81 -5.49 -8.26
CA ILE A 7 -14.59 -4.35 -9.14
C ILE A 7 -13.69 -4.68 -10.35
N LEU A 8 -13.06 -5.85 -10.35
CA LEU A 8 -12.17 -6.32 -11.41
C LEU A 8 -12.22 -7.85 -11.54
N ASP A 9 -11.74 -8.37 -12.65
CA ASP A 9 -11.57 -9.82 -12.87
C ASP A 9 -10.21 -10.27 -12.31
N TRP A 10 -10.24 -10.93 -11.16
CA TRP A 10 -9.03 -11.36 -10.45
C TRP A 10 -8.22 -12.38 -11.25
N GLN A 11 -8.87 -13.29 -11.96
CA GLN A 11 -8.19 -14.35 -12.70
C GLN A 11 -7.41 -13.77 -13.88
N LYS A 12 -7.98 -12.77 -14.56
CA LYS A 12 -7.31 -12.09 -15.66
C LYS A 12 -6.22 -11.13 -15.22
N SER A 13 -6.36 -10.56 -14.02
CA SER A 13 -5.43 -9.54 -13.52
C SER A 13 -4.23 -10.13 -12.77
N GLN A 14 -4.26 -11.43 -12.47
CA GLN A 14 -3.20 -12.07 -11.69
C GLN A 14 -1.86 -12.03 -12.45
N GLY A 15 -0.84 -11.45 -11.82
CA GLY A 15 0.51 -11.32 -12.37
C GLY A 15 0.67 -10.21 -13.42
N ALA A 16 -0.40 -9.48 -13.74
CA ALA A 16 -0.32 -8.31 -14.61
C ALA A 16 0.41 -7.14 -13.90
N PRO A 17 1.15 -6.29 -14.64
CA PRO A 17 1.63 -5.02 -14.12
C PRO A 17 0.49 -4.20 -13.53
N MET A 18 0.74 -3.54 -12.39
CA MET A 18 -0.30 -2.80 -11.66
C MET A 18 -0.95 -1.68 -12.50
N ASP A 19 -0.17 -1.05 -13.37
CA ASP A 19 -0.61 -0.03 -14.33
C ASP A 19 -1.38 -0.59 -15.52
N GLU A 20 -1.41 -1.91 -15.70
CA GLU A 20 -2.23 -2.64 -16.68
C GLU A 20 -3.49 -3.25 -16.07
N VAL A 21 -3.56 -3.40 -14.74
CA VAL A 21 -4.78 -3.88 -14.07
C VAL A 21 -5.92 -2.87 -14.28
N ARG A 22 -7.06 -3.37 -14.77
CA ARG A 22 -8.25 -2.58 -15.08
C ARG A 22 -9.43 -3.01 -14.22
N ILE A 23 -10.21 -2.05 -13.77
CA ILE A 23 -11.54 -2.32 -13.19
C ILE A 23 -12.57 -2.57 -14.28
N CYS A 24 -13.76 -3.01 -13.92
CA CYS A 24 -14.85 -3.37 -14.83
C CYS A 24 -15.26 -2.26 -15.82
N THR A 25 -14.99 -0.99 -15.48
CA THR A 25 -15.27 0.18 -16.33
C THR A 25 -14.13 0.52 -17.30
N GLY A 26 -13.03 -0.24 -17.27
CA GLY A 26 -11.84 0.01 -18.10
C GLY A 26 -10.88 1.06 -17.57
N GLN A 27 -11.14 1.65 -16.40
CA GLN A 27 -10.16 2.52 -15.71
C GLN A 27 -9.03 1.67 -15.09
N THR A 28 -7.83 2.24 -14.94
CA THR A 28 -6.74 1.57 -14.21
C THR A 28 -7.09 1.46 -12.72
N LEU A 29 -6.71 0.35 -12.08
CA LEU A 29 -6.94 0.19 -10.64
C LEU A 29 -6.26 1.31 -9.81
N PRO A 30 -4.99 1.70 -10.08
CA PRO A 30 -4.39 2.85 -9.41
C PRO A 30 -5.16 4.16 -9.63
N GLY A 31 -5.60 4.43 -10.87
CA GLY A 31 -6.33 5.65 -11.17
C GLY A 31 -7.68 5.73 -10.45
N PHE A 32 -8.38 4.60 -10.33
CA PHE A 32 -9.62 4.52 -9.56
C PHE A 32 -9.35 4.75 -8.07
N HIS A 33 -8.34 4.09 -7.51
CA HIS A 33 -7.95 4.22 -6.11
C HIS A 33 -7.57 5.66 -5.74
N LEU A 34 -6.79 6.34 -6.59
CA LEU A 34 -6.42 7.74 -6.38
C LEU A 34 -7.65 8.67 -6.38
N GLY A 35 -8.62 8.44 -7.27
CA GLY A 35 -9.87 9.19 -7.26
C GLY A 35 -10.69 9.03 -5.98
N LEU A 36 -10.60 7.88 -5.30
CA LEU A 36 -11.22 7.67 -3.99
C LEU A 36 -10.50 8.44 -2.88
N PHE A 37 -9.17 8.60 -2.98
CA PHE A 37 -8.38 9.43 -2.08
C PHE A 37 -8.76 10.91 -2.18
N ASP A 38 -8.91 11.43 -3.39
CA ASP A 38 -9.40 12.80 -3.64
C ASP A 38 -10.81 12.99 -3.06
N MET A 39 -11.70 12.01 -3.28
CA MET A 39 -13.06 12.01 -2.72
C MET A 39 -13.07 11.96 -1.18
N ALA A 40 -12.09 11.29 -0.57
CA ALA A 40 -11.93 11.28 0.87
C ALA A 40 -11.55 12.66 1.44
N GLY A 41 -11.18 13.62 0.58
CA GLY A 41 -10.78 14.97 0.98
C GLY A 41 -9.30 15.09 1.33
N TYR A 42 -8.50 14.07 1.03
CA TYR A 42 -7.05 14.11 1.27
C TYR A 42 -6.36 14.80 0.10
N SER A 43 -5.55 15.81 0.40
CA SER A 43 -4.66 16.44 -0.58
C SER A 43 -3.25 15.91 -0.35
N VAL A 44 -2.87 14.90 -1.13
CA VAL A 44 -1.56 14.25 -1.06
C VAL A 44 -0.90 14.32 -2.43
N ASN A 45 0.39 14.65 -2.44
CA ASN A 45 1.18 14.62 -3.67
C ASN A 45 1.50 13.18 -4.02
N HIS A 46 0.95 12.69 -5.12
CA HIS A 46 1.27 11.36 -5.63
C HIS A 46 2.41 11.45 -6.65
N ARG A 47 3.35 10.50 -6.58
CA ARG A 47 4.43 10.38 -7.56
C ARG A 47 4.59 8.93 -7.97
N ASP A 48 4.52 8.69 -9.28
CA ASP A 48 4.87 7.39 -9.83
C ASP A 48 6.39 7.20 -9.78
N LEU A 49 6.84 6.17 -9.07
CA LEU A 49 8.24 5.81 -8.92
C LEU A 49 8.62 4.59 -9.76
N SER A 50 7.71 4.07 -10.61
CA SER A 50 7.91 2.82 -11.36
C SER A 50 9.19 2.84 -12.20
N GLU A 51 9.45 3.93 -12.92
CA GLU A 51 10.67 4.06 -13.72
C GLU A 51 11.94 4.09 -12.84
N TRP A 52 11.89 4.76 -11.69
CA TRP A 52 13.01 4.79 -10.75
C TRP A 52 13.33 3.39 -10.23
N TRP A 53 12.30 2.59 -9.93
CA TRP A 53 12.46 1.20 -9.50
C TRP A 53 12.99 0.27 -10.60
N LYS A 54 12.67 0.54 -11.87
CA LYS A 54 13.17 -0.24 -13.03
C LYS A 54 14.65 0.00 -13.31
N CYS A 55 15.21 1.16 -12.95
CA CYS A 55 16.58 1.54 -13.34
C CYS A 55 17.70 0.73 -12.67
N ARG A 56 17.44 -0.07 -11.61
CA ARG A 56 18.48 -0.84 -10.90
C ARG A 56 17.92 -2.16 -10.34
N LYS A 57 18.81 -3.03 -9.85
CA LYS A 57 18.40 -4.22 -9.09
C LYS A 57 17.56 -3.79 -7.87
N PRO A 58 16.45 -4.47 -7.56
CA PRO A 58 15.53 -4.06 -6.50
C PRO A 58 16.21 -3.75 -5.16
N ALA A 59 17.10 -4.63 -4.70
CA ALA A 59 17.82 -4.46 -3.43
C ALA A 59 18.76 -3.24 -3.40
N HIS A 60 19.30 -2.82 -4.54
CA HIS A 60 20.19 -1.66 -4.63
C HIS A 60 19.42 -0.34 -4.59
N ASN A 61 18.15 -0.33 -5.04
CA ASN A 61 17.32 0.87 -4.95
C ASN A 61 17.00 1.22 -3.50
N TYR A 62 16.87 0.22 -2.61
CA TYR A 62 16.61 0.46 -1.19
C TYR A 62 17.68 1.30 -0.52
N TYR A 63 18.95 1.17 -0.90
CA TYR A 63 20.01 2.06 -0.40
C TYR A 63 19.65 3.54 -0.60
N TYR A 64 19.39 3.92 -1.85
CA TYR A 64 19.13 5.30 -2.23
C TYR A 64 17.75 5.77 -1.75
N TYR A 65 16.77 4.87 -1.72
CA TYR A 65 15.45 5.15 -1.16
C TYR A 65 15.57 5.52 0.31
N LEU A 66 16.26 4.69 1.11
CA LEU A 66 16.45 4.89 2.54
C LEU A 66 17.25 6.16 2.86
N GLN A 67 18.21 6.53 2.01
CA GLN A 67 18.95 7.79 2.16
C GLN A 67 18.05 9.03 2.16
N HIS A 68 16.95 9.04 1.41
CA HIS A 68 16.03 10.19 1.41
C HIS A 68 15.44 10.46 2.81
N PHE A 69 15.27 9.43 3.63
CA PHE A 69 14.73 9.54 4.99
C PHE A 69 15.78 9.90 6.04
N ILE A 70 17.03 10.14 5.64
CA ILE A 70 18.04 10.77 6.51
C ILE A 70 17.78 12.27 6.59
N ALA A 71 17.36 12.91 5.48
CA ALA A 71 17.34 14.37 5.35
C ALA A 71 15.97 14.96 4.96
N HIS A 72 15.10 14.18 4.33
CA HIS A 72 13.91 14.72 3.65
C HIS A 72 12.59 14.15 4.14
N GLY A 73 12.59 13.17 5.05
CA GLY A 73 11.36 12.58 5.52
C GLY A 73 11.52 11.60 6.66
N VAL A 74 10.38 11.17 7.18
CA VAL A 74 10.25 10.10 8.17
C VAL A 74 9.63 8.91 7.45
N LEU A 75 10.25 7.75 7.57
CA LEU A 75 9.69 6.52 7.04
C LEU A 75 8.75 5.92 8.09
N PHE A 76 7.46 5.82 7.77
CA PHE A 76 6.52 5.08 8.59
C PHE A 76 6.44 3.66 8.08
N GLU A 77 6.94 2.70 8.84
CA GLU A 77 6.99 1.29 8.43
C GLU A 77 6.72 0.37 9.60
N ALA A 78 6.16 -0.79 9.31
CA ALA A 78 6.06 -1.89 10.24
C ALA A 78 7.23 -2.84 9.98
N VAL A 79 8.32 -2.69 10.73
CA VAL A 79 9.41 -3.69 10.71
C VAL A 79 8.91 -4.90 11.51
N LEU A 80 8.09 -5.71 10.85
CA LEU A 80 7.48 -6.91 11.41
C LEU A 80 8.52 -8.02 11.44
N GLU A 81 9.25 -8.12 12.54
CA GLU A 81 10.06 -9.30 12.83
C GLU A 81 9.12 -10.43 13.31
N GLY A 82 9.08 -11.54 12.57
CA GLY A 82 8.49 -12.80 13.04
C GLY A 82 7.02 -13.09 12.69
N GLU A 83 6.35 -12.28 11.85
CA GLU A 83 4.95 -12.52 11.44
C GLU A 83 4.80 -13.27 10.10
N ASP A 84 5.72 -13.07 9.13
CA ASP A 84 5.81 -13.83 7.87
C ASP A 84 7.28 -14.05 7.51
N ALA A 85 7.68 -15.31 7.30
CA ALA A 85 9.05 -15.69 6.97
C ALA A 85 9.62 -14.97 5.72
N ARG A 86 8.75 -14.55 4.78
CA ARG A 86 9.18 -13.76 3.60
C ARG A 86 9.46 -12.30 3.93
N ASN A 87 8.71 -11.72 4.86
CA ASN A 87 8.95 -10.36 5.33
C ASN A 87 10.25 -10.32 6.15
N ASP A 88 10.52 -11.38 6.92
CA ASP A 88 11.78 -11.56 7.64
C ASP A 88 12.96 -11.64 6.67
N GLU A 89 12.90 -12.49 5.64
CA GLU A 89 13.99 -12.61 4.66
C GLU A 89 14.28 -11.29 3.96
N PHE A 90 13.26 -10.56 3.53
CA PHE A 90 13.42 -9.27 2.88
C PHE A 90 14.06 -8.23 3.82
N THR A 91 13.58 -8.15 5.07
CA THR A 91 14.12 -7.23 6.07
C THR A 91 15.60 -7.52 6.35
N GLN A 92 15.95 -8.79 6.55
CA GLN A 92 17.31 -9.23 6.86
C GLN A 92 18.26 -9.11 5.67
N SER A 93 17.81 -9.40 4.46
CA SER A 93 18.68 -9.42 3.27
C SER A 93 18.76 -8.10 2.50
N VAL A 94 17.77 -7.22 2.66
CA VAL A 94 17.69 -5.95 1.91
C VAL A 94 17.67 -4.75 2.84
N ILE A 95 16.79 -4.70 3.85
CA ILE A 95 16.63 -3.49 4.66
C ILE A 95 17.82 -3.28 5.59
N TYR A 96 18.14 -4.25 6.45
CA TYR A 96 19.23 -4.11 7.42
C TYR A 96 20.61 -3.84 6.82
N PRO A 97 21.05 -4.55 5.77
CA PRO A 97 22.35 -4.28 5.16
C PRO A 97 22.45 -2.86 4.60
N ASN A 98 21.35 -2.31 4.05
CA ASN A 98 21.32 -0.94 3.55
C ASN A 98 21.34 0.09 4.70
N LEU A 99 20.66 -0.18 5.82
CA LEU A 99 20.70 0.68 7.00
C LEU A 99 22.09 0.71 7.65
N GLU A 100 22.74 -0.44 7.76
CA GLU A 100 24.13 -0.55 8.26
C GLU A 100 25.10 0.21 7.36
N ARG A 101 24.95 0.04 6.04
CA ARG A 101 25.76 0.76 5.06
C ARG A 101 25.58 2.28 5.20
N ILE A 102 24.34 2.76 5.29
CA ILE A 102 24.03 4.18 5.50
C ILE A 102 24.69 4.69 6.78
N GLN A 103 24.57 3.96 7.89
CA GLN A 103 25.18 4.36 9.16
C GLN A 103 26.70 4.42 9.06
N SER A 104 27.32 3.46 8.38
CA SER A 104 28.77 3.45 8.16
C SER A 104 29.24 4.64 7.31
N GLU A 105 28.50 4.99 6.25
CA GLU A 105 28.88 6.07 5.34
C GLU A 105 28.58 7.48 5.89
N TYR A 106 27.47 7.68 6.62
CA TYR A 106 27.01 9.02 7.06
C TYR A 106 27.02 9.23 8.57
N GLY A 107 27.28 8.19 9.37
CA GLY A 107 27.23 8.26 10.83
C GLY A 107 25.83 8.40 11.44
N VAL A 108 24.79 8.37 10.61
CA VAL A 108 23.37 8.56 11.01
C VAL A 108 22.49 7.50 10.36
N LYS A 109 21.28 7.29 10.89
CA LYS A 109 20.27 6.39 10.32
C LYS A 109 19.02 7.18 9.90
N PRO A 110 18.27 6.68 8.90
CA PRO A 110 16.90 7.13 8.63
C PRO A 110 16.04 7.11 9.89
N LEU A 111 15.18 8.12 10.06
CA LEU A 111 14.15 8.06 11.10
C LEU A 111 13.01 7.16 10.61
N ILE A 112 12.96 5.94 11.16
CA ILE A 112 11.88 4.98 10.93
C ILE A 112 10.99 4.99 12.15
N VAL A 113 9.72 5.32 11.96
CA VAL A 113 8.70 5.34 13.00
C VAL A 113 7.73 4.20 12.75
N GLN A 114 7.37 3.50 13.82
CA GLN A 114 6.37 2.45 13.71
C GLN A 114 5.05 3.08 13.22
N LEU A 115 4.50 2.51 12.14
CA LEU A 115 3.27 3.02 11.54
C LEU A 115 2.09 2.98 12.55
N TYR A 116 2.15 2.11 13.56
CA TYR A 116 1.12 1.91 14.57
C TYR A 116 1.66 1.73 15.99
N PRO A 117 0.84 1.99 17.04
CA PRO A 117 1.16 1.62 18.40
C PRO A 117 1.25 0.09 18.56
N PRO A 118 2.16 -0.45 19.40
CA PRO A 118 2.34 -1.88 19.57
C PRO A 118 1.15 -2.64 20.19
N ASN A 119 0.12 -1.95 20.68
CA ASN A 119 -1.05 -2.53 21.35
C ASN A 119 -2.37 -2.18 20.66
N GLN A 120 -2.34 -1.91 19.35
CA GLN A 120 -3.56 -1.57 18.61
C GLN A 120 -4.52 -2.77 18.56
N THR A 121 -5.79 -2.52 18.84
CA THR A 121 -6.84 -3.54 18.81
C THR A 121 -7.38 -3.74 17.40
N THR A 122 -7.94 -4.93 17.11
CA THR A 122 -8.58 -5.22 15.82
C THR A 122 -9.73 -4.25 15.47
N GLU A 123 -10.33 -3.60 16.47
CA GLU A 123 -11.34 -2.56 16.24
C GLU A 123 -10.72 -1.22 15.81
N GLU A 124 -9.50 -0.92 16.27
CA GLU A 124 -8.74 0.27 15.86
C GLU A 124 -8.09 0.12 14.47
N ASP A 125 -7.90 -1.12 13.99
CA ASP A 125 -7.47 -1.44 12.63
C ASP A 125 -8.53 -1.14 11.55
N PHE A 126 -9.77 -0.83 11.94
CA PHE A 126 -10.89 -0.65 11.01
C PHE A 126 -10.60 0.43 9.94
N TYR A 127 -9.87 1.48 10.30
CA TYR A 127 -9.54 2.58 9.40
C TYR A 127 -8.50 2.22 8.33
N TRP A 128 -7.76 1.12 8.48
CA TRP A 128 -6.72 0.71 7.53
C TRP A 128 -7.25 -0.14 6.38
N PHE A 129 -8.31 -0.90 6.63
CA PHE A 129 -8.96 -1.75 5.62
C PHE A 129 -10.22 -1.13 5.01
N SER A 130 -10.51 0.13 5.35
CA SER A 130 -11.75 0.77 4.93
C SER A 130 -11.54 2.24 4.62
N TYR A 131 -12.23 2.72 3.59
CA TYR A 131 -12.33 4.15 3.37
C TYR A 131 -13.28 4.79 4.40
N PRO A 132 -13.25 6.13 4.56
CA PRO A 132 -14.28 6.84 5.29
C PRO A 132 -15.71 6.47 4.83
N PRO A 133 -16.73 6.55 5.70
CA PRO A 133 -18.08 6.11 5.40
C PRO A 133 -18.65 6.67 4.09
N HIS A 134 -18.41 7.95 3.78
CA HIS A 134 -18.93 8.58 2.56
C HIS A 134 -18.33 8.00 1.27
N VAL A 135 -17.08 7.56 1.31
CA VAL A 135 -16.43 6.87 0.17
C VAL A 135 -16.96 5.45 0.04
N ASN A 136 -17.21 4.75 1.15
CA ASN A 136 -17.84 3.43 1.11
C ASN A 136 -19.26 3.50 0.55
N ASP A 137 -20.05 4.49 0.95
CA ASP A 137 -21.40 4.73 0.41
C ASP A 137 -21.36 5.01 -1.09
N TYR A 138 -20.38 5.82 -1.53
CA TYR A 138 -20.11 6.04 -2.95
C TYR A 138 -19.78 4.73 -3.67
N LEU A 139 -18.90 3.89 -3.13
CA LEU A 139 -18.52 2.61 -3.76
C LEU A 139 -19.71 1.66 -3.94
N VAL A 140 -20.63 1.60 -2.98
CA VAL A 140 -21.85 0.79 -3.10
C VAL A 140 -22.74 1.34 -4.21
N LYS A 141 -22.96 2.65 -4.26
CA LYS A 141 -23.74 3.30 -5.32
C LYS A 141 -23.10 3.08 -6.69
N TRP A 142 -21.80 3.32 -6.79
CA TRP A 142 -21.01 3.13 -8.00
C TRP A 142 -21.10 1.69 -8.50
N ALA A 143 -21.04 0.69 -7.62
CA ALA A 143 -21.17 -0.72 -7.99
C ALA A 143 -22.56 -1.02 -8.59
N LEU A 144 -23.63 -0.49 -8.00
CA LEU A 144 -24.99 -0.64 -8.51
C LEU A 144 -25.16 0.04 -9.88
N GLU A 145 -24.65 1.26 -10.04
CA GLU A 145 -24.71 2.02 -11.31
C GLU A 145 -23.94 1.32 -12.44
N ASN A 146 -22.89 0.57 -12.11
CA ASN A 146 -22.10 -0.22 -13.05
C ASN A 146 -22.57 -1.68 -13.17
N ASN A 147 -23.80 -1.99 -12.71
CA ASN A 147 -24.43 -3.32 -12.80
C ASN A 147 -23.60 -4.44 -12.15
N LEU A 148 -22.84 -4.13 -11.10
CA LEU A 148 -22.10 -5.13 -10.35
C LEU A 148 -22.99 -5.85 -9.35
N THR A 149 -22.77 -7.15 -9.20
CA THR A 149 -23.48 -7.96 -8.22
C THR A 149 -22.96 -7.68 -6.81
N LEU A 150 -23.82 -7.14 -5.96
CA LEU A 150 -23.54 -7.03 -4.53
C LEU A 150 -23.67 -8.40 -3.86
N LYS A 151 -22.66 -8.78 -3.07
CA LYS A 151 -22.60 -10.01 -2.30
C LYS A 151 -22.67 -9.67 -0.81
N PRO A 152 -23.27 -10.52 0.04
CA PRO A 152 -23.19 -10.34 1.48
C PRO A 152 -21.73 -10.48 1.94
N TRP A 153 -21.25 -9.53 2.73
CA TRP A 153 -19.91 -9.60 3.32
C TRP A 153 -19.80 -10.80 4.25
N ARG A 154 -18.75 -11.61 4.07
CA ARG A 154 -18.44 -12.75 4.93
C ARG A 154 -17.04 -12.53 5.51
N PRO A 155 -16.86 -12.48 6.84
CA PRO A 155 -15.53 -12.47 7.41
C PRO A 155 -14.82 -13.77 7.02
N LYS A 156 -13.58 -13.65 6.52
CA LYS A 156 -12.72 -14.83 6.38
C LYS A 156 -12.38 -15.31 7.80
N LYS A 157 -12.62 -16.60 8.05
CA LYS A 157 -12.25 -17.29 9.30
C LYS A 157 -10.75 -17.40 9.41
#